data_AF-A0A7I7MQ67-F1
#
_entry.id   AF-A0A7I7MQ67-F1
#
_cell.length_a   1.000
_cell.length_b   1.000
_cell.length_c   1.000
_cell.angle_alpha   90.00
_cell.angle_beta   90.00
_cell.angle_gamma   90.00
#
_symmetry.space_group_name_H-M   'P 1'
#
loop_
_entity.id
_entity.type
_entity.pdbx_description
1 polymer ?
#
loop_
_entity_poly.entity_id
_entity_poly.type
_entity_poly.pdbx_seq_one_letter_code
_entity_poly.pdbx_strand_id
1 'polypeptide(L)'
;MIAIDNASSVSPWWSDALCRAATGDALAKRRLYTDSDLAVLRFRRVVLLNGIDLGGLAGDLSDRLALVELNRITAGTRRSEADLDPAWERDHRAIFGGLLDLAAKVHQRLGGTVTVPGGLPRMADFGRALAVVDEIVGTDGLAHYQGRAVRLAADGLAADPFISEIVATKFRADGLNSREILQALTPDHDKAWRRPRDWPSSARVVTAQLTRNAPALRLQGWLVEHDAGRNRDGVTRWDITPPEEGEM
;
A
#
# COMPACT_ATOMS: atom_id res chain seq x y z
N MET A 1 -19.97 7.74 -7.16
CA MET A 1 -18.50 7.83 -7.26
C MET A 1 -18.09 9.22 -6.81
N ILE A 2 -16.92 9.38 -6.19
CA ILE A 2 -16.38 10.70 -5.81
C ILE A 2 -15.09 10.87 -6.60
N ALA A 3 -14.96 11.95 -7.36
CA ALA A 3 -13.73 12.27 -8.07
C ALA A 3 -13.08 13.50 -7.41
N ILE A 4 -11.81 13.36 -7.08
CA ILE A 4 -10.99 14.40 -6.47
C ILE A 4 -9.85 14.67 -7.45
N ASP A 5 -9.88 15.87 -8.01
CA ASP A 5 -8.93 16.29 -9.03
C ASP A 5 -7.78 17.10 -8.42
N ASN A 6 -6.61 16.99 -9.04
CA ASN A 6 -5.40 17.73 -8.70
C ASN A 6 -4.99 17.63 -7.22
N ALA A 7 -5.06 16.43 -6.64
CA ALA A 7 -4.57 16.17 -5.30
C ALA A 7 -3.03 16.23 -5.27
N SER A 8 -2.47 16.98 -4.32
CA SER A 8 -1.02 17.17 -4.19
C SER A 8 -0.38 16.41 -3.02
N SER A 9 -1.17 15.94 -2.04
CA SER A 9 -0.67 15.13 -0.92
C SER A 9 -1.82 14.42 -0.20
N VAL A 10 -1.56 13.21 0.32
CA VAL A 10 -2.51 12.48 1.17
C VAL A 10 -2.04 12.49 2.62
N SER A 11 -2.68 13.31 3.45
CA SER A 11 -2.43 13.33 4.90
C SER A 11 -2.91 12.05 5.61
N PRO A 12 -2.38 11.70 6.80
CA PRO A 12 -2.74 10.46 7.50
C PRO A 12 -4.25 10.29 7.77
N TRP A 13 -4.92 11.36 8.25
CA TRP A 13 -6.36 11.30 8.51
C TRP A 13 -7.17 11.05 7.23
N TRP A 14 -6.68 11.56 6.10
CA TRP A 14 -7.35 11.41 4.81
C TRP A 14 -7.12 10.00 4.25
N SER A 15 -5.90 9.47 4.40
CA SER A 15 -5.58 8.06 4.10
C SER A 15 -6.54 7.12 4.82
N ASP A 16 -6.72 7.28 6.13
CA ASP A 16 -7.66 6.47 6.91
C ASP A 16 -9.11 6.60 6.40
N ALA A 17 -9.51 7.81 6.01
CA ALA A 17 -10.84 8.05 5.47
C ALA A 17 -11.05 7.35 4.11
N LEU A 18 -10.03 7.37 3.23
CA LEU A 18 -10.05 6.69 1.93
C LEU A 18 -10.11 5.16 2.12
N CYS A 19 -9.31 4.60 3.03
CA CYS A 19 -9.32 3.17 3.33
C CYS A 19 -10.69 2.68 3.84
N ARG A 20 -11.31 3.44 4.75
CA ARG A 20 -12.67 3.15 5.23
C ARG A 20 -13.70 3.28 4.11
N ALA A 21 -13.59 4.32 3.28
CA ALA A 21 -14.49 4.52 2.14
C ALA A 21 -14.44 3.37 1.12
N ALA A 22 -13.25 2.83 0.85
CA ALA A 22 -13.08 1.72 -0.09
C ALA A 22 -13.70 0.40 0.41
N THR A 23 -13.64 0.16 1.72
CA THR A 23 -14.09 -1.09 2.35
C THR A 23 -15.50 -1.04 2.93
N GLY A 24 -16.06 0.15 3.17
CA GLY A 24 -17.37 0.29 3.80
C GLY A 24 -17.33 0.34 5.33
N ASP A 25 -16.16 0.57 5.92
CA ASP A 25 -15.99 0.61 7.36
C ASP A 25 -16.63 1.86 7.99
N ALA A 26 -16.93 1.79 9.29
CA ALA A 26 -17.76 2.75 9.99
C ALA A 26 -16.94 3.92 10.56
N LEU A 27 -17.37 5.15 10.30
CA LEU A 27 -16.86 6.36 10.95
C LEU A 27 -17.74 6.70 12.14
N ALA A 28 -17.23 6.51 13.34
CA ALA A 28 -17.85 6.97 14.58
C ALA A 28 -17.50 8.43 14.85
N LYS A 29 -18.50 9.32 14.92
CA LYS A 29 -18.33 10.71 15.38
C LYS A 29 -19.24 10.99 16.57
N ARG A 30 -18.75 11.79 17.53
CA ARG A 30 -19.58 12.36 18.60
C ARG A 30 -20.53 13.38 17.97
N ARG A 31 -21.83 13.25 18.25
CA ARG A 31 -22.85 14.20 17.78
C ARG A 31 -22.58 15.58 18.39
N LEU A 32 -22.61 16.64 17.59
CA LEU A 32 -22.54 18.01 18.09
C LEU A 32 -23.81 18.32 18.88
N TYR A 33 -23.65 18.72 20.15
CA TYR A 33 -24.68 19.29 21.03
C TYR A 33 -25.94 18.44 21.29
N THR A 34 -25.81 17.16 21.59
CA THR A 34 -26.81 16.42 22.38
C THR A 34 -26.19 15.12 22.92
N ASP A 35 -26.50 14.82 24.16
CA ASP A 35 -26.00 13.76 25.05
C ASP A 35 -25.47 12.49 24.38
N SER A 36 -24.24 12.10 24.74
CA SER A 36 -23.62 10.76 24.77
C SER A 36 -23.82 9.75 23.62
N ASP A 37 -24.50 10.07 22.53
CA ASP A 37 -24.78 9.15 21.44
C ASP A 37 -23.74 9.25 20.31
N LEU A 38 -23.09 8.11 20.05
CA LEU A 38 -22.19 7.92 18.92
C LEU A 38 -22.99 7.82 17.62
N ALA A 39 -22.78 8.76 16.70
CA ALA A 39 -23.29 8.63 15.34
C ALA A 39 -22.30 7.78 14.53
N VAL A 40 -22.77 6.62 14.05
CA VAL A 40 -21.98 5.69 13.24
C VAL A 40 -22.37 5.86 11.77
N LEU A 41 -21.46 6.42 10.97
CA LEU A 41 -21.63 6.60 9.53
C LEU A 41 -20.93 5.45 8.80
N ARG A 42 -21.68 4.56 8.13
CA ARG A 42 -21.12 3.51 7.25
C ARG A 42 -21.30 3.93 5.79
N PHE A 43 -20.22 3.94 5.02
CA PHE A 43 -20.30 4.23 3.59
C PHE A 43 -19.22 3.48 2.80
N ARG A 44 -19.62 2.86 1.68
CA ARG A 44 -18.72 2.26 0.69
C ARG A 44 -18.81 3.03 -0.63
N ARG A 45 -17.70 3.60 -1.08
CA ARG A 45 -17.64 4.44 -2.30
C ARG A 45 -16.34 4.21 -3.06
N VAL A 46 -16.44 4.13 -4.39
CA VAL A 46 -15.29 4.26 -5.28
C VAL A 46 -14.88 5.73 -5.32
N VAL A 47 -13.62 5.99 -4.96
CA VAL A 47 -13.00 7.31 -4.99
C VAL A 47 -11.96 7.32 -6.10
N LEU A 48 -12.08 8.26 -7.03
CA LEU A 48 -11.10 8.54 -8.06
C LEU A 48 -10.23 9.70 -7.60
N LEU A 49 -8.91 9.52 -7.64
CA LEU A 49 -7.92 10.54 -7.29
C LEU A 49 -7.06 10.79 -8.52
N ASN A 50 -6.90 12.05 -8.90
CA ASN A 50 -5.92 12.48 -9.89
C ASN A 50 -4.88 13.39 -9.24
N GLY A 51 -3.60 13.20 -9.57
CA GLY A 51 -2.48 13.93 -9.00
C GLY A 51 -1.17 13.52 -9.68
N ILE A 52 -0.16 14.39 -9.62
CA ILE A 52 1.17 14.12 -10.20
C ILE A 52 2.03 13.32 -9.22
N ASP A 53 1.98 13.71 -7.96
CA ASP A 53 2.63 13.04 -6.83
C ASP A 53 1.69 13.19 -5.63
N LEU A 54 1.24 12.07 -5.07
CA LEU A 54 0.34 12.06 -3.91
C LEU A 54 1.12 12.03 -2.57
N GLY A 55 2.44 12.17 -2.63
CA GLY A 55 3.36 11.95 -1.52
C GLY A 55 3.48 10.47 -1.16
N GLY A 56 4.28 10.16 -0.14
CA GLY A 56 4.43 8.81 0.39
C GLY A 56 3.09 8.25 0.89
N LEU A 57 2.45 7.40 0.10
CA LEU A 57 1.19 6.76 0.45
C LEU A 57 1.44 5.76 1.59
N ALA A 58 0.61 5.82 2.63
CA ALA A 58 0.66 4.84 3.71
C ALA A 58 0.38 3.44 3.15
N GLY A 59 1.10 2.43 3.65
CA GLY A 59 1.00 1.04 3.15
C GLY A 59 -0.45 0.50 3.12
N ASP A 60 -1.29 0.84 4.11
CA ASP A 60 -2.70 0.40 4.14
C ASP A 60 -3.55 1.00 3.01
N LEU A 61 -3.23 2.23 2.56
CA LEU A 61 -3.92 2.84 1.42
C LEU A 61 -3.39 2.27 0.10
N SER A 62 -2.07 2.08 0.00
CA SER A 62 -1.41 1.48 -1.16
C SER A 62 -1.99 0.11 -1.52
N ASP A 63 -2.25 -0.74 -0.52
CA ASP A 63 -2.90 -2.05 -0.71
C ASP A 63 -4.33 -1.96 -1.26
N ARG A 64 -4.98 -0.79 -1.22
CA ARG A 64 -6.38 -0.57 -1.59
C ARG A 64 -6.56 0.29 -2.84
N LEU A 65 -5.46 0.68 -3.49
CA LEU A 65 -5.48 1.53 -4.67
C LEU A 65 -5.31 0.73 -5.96
N ALA A 66 -6.15 1.03 -6.94
CA ALA A 66 -5.92 0.66 -8.34
C ALA A 66 -5.30 1.87 -9.06
N LEU A 67 -3.96 1.93 -9.08
CA LEU A 67 -3.24 3.03 -9.72
C LEU A 67 -3.31 2.90 -11.26
N VAL A 68 -3.57 4.00 -11.95
CA VAL A 68 -3.49 4.06 -13.41
C VAL A 68 -2.44 5.10 -13.76
N GLU A 69 -1.30 4.64 -14.27
CA GLU A 69 -0.23 5.52 -14.73
C GLU A 69 -0.52 5.92 -16.19
N LEU A 70 -0.59 7.21 -16.45
CA LEU A 70 -0.83 7.75 -17.78
C LEU A 70 0.50 8.13 -18.43
N ASN A 71 0.66 7.75 -19.69
CA ASN A 71 1.82 8.16 -20.47
C ASN A 71 1.85 9.67 -20.67
N ARG A 72 3.06 10.25 -20.62
CA ARG A 72 3.26 11.67 -20.88
C ARG A 72 2.85 12.01 -22.31
N ILE A 73 1.95 12.98 -22.46
CA ILE A 73 1.58 13.53 -23.77
C ILE A 73 2.70 14.45 -24.27
N THR A 74 3.42 14.00 -25.31
CA THR A 74 4.49 14.79 -25.95
C THR A 74 3.91 15.96 -26.74
N ALA A 75 4.70 17.01 -26.97
CA ALA A 75 4.23 18.20 -27.69
C ALA A 75 3.66 17.88 -29.08
N GLY A 76 4.26 16.91 -29.80
CA GLY A 76 3.81 16.49 -31.13
C GLY A 76 2.57 15.59 -31.16
N THR A 77 2.13 15.08 -30.00
CA THR A 77 0.94 14.21 -29.89
C THR A 77 -0.22 14.88 -29.17
N ARG A 78 -0.10 16.18 -28.86
CA ARG A 78 -1.19 16.97 -28.28
C ARG A 78 -2.29 17.15 -29.33
N ARG A 79 -3.53 17.04 -28.88
CA ARG A 79 -4.73 17.23 -29.70
C ARG A 79 -5.60 18.29 -29.03
N SER A 80 -6.27 19.10 -29.84
CA SER A 80 -7.21 20.09 -29.33
C SER A 80 -8.52 19.42 -28.90
N GLU A 81 -9.33 20.10 -28.08
CA GLU A 81 -10.68 19.62 -27.74
C GLU A 81 -11.53 19.42 -29.00
N ALA A 82 -11.41 20.33 -29.98
CA ALA A 82 -12.10 20.22 -31.27
C ALA A 82 -11.74 18.94 -32.05
N ASP A 83 -10.54 18.39 -31.86
CA ASP A 83 -10.14 17.10 -32.44
C ASP A 83 -10.58 15.90 -31.58
N LEU A 84 -10.68 16.09 -30.26
CA LEU A 84 -10.96 15.02 -29.30
C LEU A 84 -12.46 14.75 -29.15
N ASP A 85 -13.29 15.79 -29.08
CA ASP A 85 -14.74 15.65 -28.86
C ASP A 85 -15.41 14.79 -29.93
N PRO A 86 -15.15 14.95 -31.25
CA PRO A 86 -15.76 14.08 -32.25
C PRO A 86 -15.28 12.64 -32.15
N ALA A 87 -14.02 12.42 -31.78
CA ALA A 87 -13.47 11.08 -31.58
C ALA A 87 -14.10 10.40 -30.36
N TRP A 88 -14.26 11.14 -29.26
CA TRP A 88 -14.96 10.68 -28.07
C TRP A 88 -16.43 10.34 -28.38
N GLU A 89 -17.17 11.22 -29.04
CA GLU A 89 -18.57 10.97 -29.39
C GLU A 89 -18.75 9.73 -30.27
N ARG A 90 -17.81 9.49 -31.18
CA ARG A 90 -17.79 8.27 -32.00
C ARG A 90 -17.53 7.01 -31.17
N ASP A 91 -16.56 7.06 -30.25
CA ASP A 91 -16.03 5.86 -29.60
C ASP A 91 -16.69 5.56 -28.23
N HIS A 92 -17.32 6.54 -27.57
CA HIS A 92 -17.81 6.41 -26.18
C HIS A 92 -18.79 5.25 -25.99
N ARG A 93 -19.68 5.00 -26.96
CA ARG A 93 -20.70 3.94 -26.86
C ARG A 93 -20.05 2.56 -26.86
N ALA A 94 -19.07 2.37 -27.73
CA ALA A 94 -18.33 1.11 -27.82
C ALA A 94 -17.47 0.89 -26.59
N ILE A 95 -16.80 1.94 -26.09
CA ILE A 95 -16.01 1.89 -24.85
C ILE A 95 -16.91 1.51 -23.67
N PHE A 96 -18.02 2.24 -23.48
CA PHE A 96 -18.92 2.01 -22.35
C PHE A 96 -19.59 0.63 -22.44
N GLY A 97 -20.09 0.24 -23.61
CA GLY A 97 -20.65 -1.08 -23.84
C GLY A 97 -19.64 -2.20 -23.56
N GLY A 98 -18.41 -2.07 -24.06
CA GLY A 98 -17.35 -3.03 -23.82
C GLY A 98 -16.98 -3.18 -22.34
N LEU A 99 -16.96 -2.07 -21.59
CA LEU A 99 -16.74 -2.11 -20.14
C LEU A 99 -17.88 -2.82 -19.40
N LEU A 100 -19.14 -2.57 -19.79
CA LEU A 100 -20.30 -3.25 -19.20
C LEU A 100 -20.31 -4.75 -19.55
N ASP A 101 -19.99 -5.11 -20.78
CA ASP A 101 -19.90 -6.49 -21.23
C ASP A 101 -18.80 -7.24 -20.47
N LEU A 102 -17.63 -6.62 -20.30
CA LEU A 102 -16.54 -7.18 -19.50
C LEU A 102 -16.98 -7.36 -18.04
N ALA A 103 -17.62 -6.34 -17.44
CA ALA A 103 -18.12 -6.43 -16.07
C ALA A 103 -19.14 -7.56 -15.89
N ALA A 104 -20.05 -7.76 -16.86
CA ALA A 104 -21.03 -8.84 -16.84
C ALA A 104 -20.36 -10.22 -16.93
N LYS A 105 -19.40 -10.40 -17.84
CA LYS A 105 -18.62 -11.65 -17.98
C LYS A 105 -17.84 -11.96 -16.71
N VAL A 106 -17.17 -10.97 -16.13
CA VAL A 106 -16.45 -11.10 -14.86
C VAL A 106 -17.40 -11.53 -13.75
N HIS A 107 -18.55 -10.87 -13.62
CA HIS A 107 -19.55 -11.19 -12.60
C HIS A 107 -20.06 -12.63 -12.74
N GLN A 108 -20.36 -13.07 -13.96
CA GLN A 108 -20.77 -14.44 -14.24
C GLN A 108 -19.69 -15.45 -13.82
N ARG A 109 -18.43 -15.20 -14.20
CA ARG A 109 -17.30 -16.10 -13.90
C ARG A 109 -16.96 -16.17 -12.40
N LEU A 110 -17.18 -15.08 -11.66
CA LEU A 110 -17.01 -15.02 -10.19
C LEU A 110 -17.97 -15.92 -9.40
N GLY A 111 -19.08 -16.35 -10.02
CA GLY A 111 -20.01 -17.33 -9.43
C GLY A 111 -19.42 -18.74 -9.32
N GLY A 112 -18.30 -19.02 -9.99
CA GLY A 112 -17.56 -20.27 -9.89
C GLY A 112 -16.26 -20.16 -9.08
N THR A 113 -15.47 -21.23 -9.11
CA THR A 113 -14.13 -21.26 -8.51
C THR A 113 -13.18 -20.37 -9.31
N VAL A 114 -12.48 -19.47 -8.62
CA VAL A 114 -11.46 -18.59 -9.20
C VAL A 114 -10.14 -18.86 -8.51
N THR A 115 -9.14 -19.26 -9.27
CA THR A 115 -7.77 -19.40 -8.80
C THR A 115 -7.09 -18.04 -8.91
N VAL A 116 -6.42 -17.61 -7.85
CA VAL A 116 -5.67 -16.35 -7.82
C VAL A 116 -4.18 -16.68 -7.74
N PRO A 117 -3.42 -16.53 -8.83
CA PRO A 117 -1.97 -16.69 -8.82
C PRO A 117 -1.32 -15.81 -7.74
N GLY A 118 -0.31 -16.34 -7.06
CA GLY A 118 0.36 -15.62 -5.96
C GLY A 118 -0.47 -15.49 -4.67
N GLY A 119 -1.69 -16.02 -4.62
CA GLY A 119 -2.58 -15.95 -3.46
C GLY A 119 -3.42 -14.69 -3.40
N LEU A 120 -4.34 -14.65 -2.43
CA LEU A 120 -5.29 -13.54 -2.29
C LEU A 120 -4.58 -12.29 -1.73
N PRO A 121 -4.66 -11.14 -2.43
CA PRO A 121 -4.18 -9.87 -1.87
C PRO A 121 -5.12 -9.41 -0.75
N ARG A 122 -4.72 -8.36 -0.02
CA ARG A 122 -5.53 -7.75 1.06
C ARG A 122 -6.97 -7.46 0.63
N MET A 123 -7.17 -6.96 -0.58
CA MET A 123 -8.49 -6.81 -1.21
C MET A 123 -8.86 -8.10 -1.96
N ALA A 124 -9.13 -9.18 -1.22
CA ALA A 124 -9.30 -10.53 -1.78
C ALA A 124 -10.34 -10.59 -2.92
N ASP A 125 -11.51 -9.97 -2.75
CA ASP A 125 -12.55 -9.93 -3.77
C ASP A 125 -12.12 -9.18 -5.03
N PHE A 126 -11.33 -8.12 -4.87
CA PHE A 126 -10.77 -7.39 -6.01
C PHE A 126 -9.69 -8.22 -6.72
N GLY A 127 -8.85 -8.94 -5.97
CA GLY A 127 -7.88 -9.89 -6.53
C GLY A 127 -8.55 -10.99 -7.35
N ARG A 128 -9.68 -11.54 -6.87
CA ARG A 128 -10.49 -12.49 -7.66
C ARG A 128 -11.04 -11.86 -8.93
N ALA A 129 -11.55 -10.64 -8.86
CA ALA A 129 -12.06 -9.94 -10.03
C ALA A 129 -10.95 -9.66 -11.07
N LEU A 130 -9.76 -9.23 -10.62
CA LEU A 130 -8.60 -9.02 -11.49
C LEU A 130 -8.13 -10.31 -12.14
N ALA A 131 -8.03 -11.42 -11.40
CA ALA A 131 -7.67 -12.73 -11.96
C ALA A 131 -8.59 -13.14 -13.12
N VAL A 132 -9.90 -12.85 -12.98
CA VAL A 132 -10.89 -13.13 -14.03
C VAL A 132 -10.78 -12.16 -15.20
N VAL A 133 -10.52 -10.88 -14.94
CA VAL A 133 -10.25 -9.90 -16.02
C VAL A 133 -9.04 -10.35 -16.83
N ASP A 134 -7.97 -10.77 -16.17
CA ASP A 134 -6.75 -11.26 -16.81
C ASP A 134 -7.01 -12.52 -17.64
N GLU A 135 -7.80 -13.47 -17.12
CA GLU A 135 -8.24 -14.66 -17.86
C GLU A 135 -9.02 -14.29 -19.14
N ILE A 136 -9.92 -13.30 -19.08
CA ILE A 136 -10.80 -12.92 -20.19
C ILE A 136 -10.07 -12.07 -21.23
N VAL A 137 -9.27 -11.10 -20.79
CA VAL A 137 -8.66 -10.06 -21.64
C VAL A 137 -7.25 -10.44 -22.05
N GLY A 138 -6.59 -11.35 -21.32
CA GLY A 138 -5.18 -11.72 -21.54
C GLY A 138 -4.21 -10.68 -20.99
N THR A 139 -4.58 -10.00 -19.89
CA THR A 139 -3.76 -8.98 -19.23
C THR A 139 -3.00 -9.53 -18.03
N ASP A 140 -2.08 -8.70 -17.51
CA ASP A 140 -1.45 -8.83 -16.20
C ASP A 140 -1.92 -7.65 -15.34
N GLY A 141 -3.17 -7.66 -14.91
CA GLY A 141 -3.69 -6.68 -13.95
C GLY A 141 -3.38 -7.11 -12.52
N LEU A 142 -3.51 -8.40 -12.24
CA LEU A 142 -3.32 -8.99 -10.91
C LEU A 142 -1.87 -8.92 -10.45
N ALA A 143 -0.91 -9.34 -11.28
CA ALA A 143 0.49 -9.35 -10.85
C ALA A 143 1.02 -7.91 -10.74
N HIS A 144 0.61 -7.01 -11.63
CA HIS A 144 0.85 -5.57 -11.44
C HIS A 144 0.26 -5.02 -10.13
N TYR A 145 -0.97 -5.40 -9.77
CA TYR A 145 -1.59 -4.95 -8.52
C TYR A 145 -0.85 -5.51 -7.28
N GLN A 146 -0.49 -6.79 -7.29
CA GLN A 146 0.28 -7.43 -6.22
C GLN A 146 1.71 -6.86 -6.12
N GLY A 147 2.41 -6.71 -7.24
CA GLY A 147 3.78 -6.20 -7.30
C GLY A 147 3.90 -4.72 -6.95
N ARG A 148 2.83 -3.94 -7.05
CA ARG A 148 2.85 -2.53 -6.65
C ARG A 148 2.84 -2.33 -5.14
N ALA A 149 2.11 -3.16 -4.40
CA ALA A 149 2.20 -3.15 -2.94
C ALA A 149 3.65 -3.41 -2.50
N VAL A 150 4.34 -4.34 -3.18
CA VAL A 150 5.76 -4.64 -2.98
C VAL A 150 6.61 -3.40 -3.28
N ARG A 151 6.49 -2.77 -4.46
CA ARG A 151 7.29 -1.59 -4.83
C ARG A 151 7.07 -0.39 -3.90
N LEU A 152 5.82 -0.06 -3.57
CA LEU A 152 5.50 1.03 -2.65
C LEU A 152 5.98 0.73 -1.23
N ALA A 153 5.93 -0.53 -0.80
CA ALA A 153 6.55 -0.94 0.45
C ALA A 153 8.07 -0.72 0.39
N ALA A 154 8.76 -1.13 -0.68
CA ALA A 154 10.21 -0.89 -0.84
C ALA A 154 10.56 0.60 -0.77
N ASP A 155 9.81 1.46 -1.48
CA ASP A 155 10.02 2.91 -1.46
C ASP A 155 9.78 3.52 -0.07
N GLY A 156 8.73 3.06 0.64
CA GLY A 156 8.43 3.47 2.01
C GLY A 156 9.50 3.02 3.01
N LEU A 157 10.06 1.83 2.84
CA LEU A 157 11.16 1.32 3.66
C LEU A 157 12.44 2.13 3.44
N ALA A 158 12.75 2.50 2.19
CA ALA A 158 13.91 3.32 1.85
C ALA A 158 13.85 4.74 2.46
N ALA A 159 12.64 5.25 2.77
CA ALA A 159 12.44 6.55 3.39
C ALA A 159 12.76 6.58 4.89
N ASP A 160 12.71 5.45 5.61
CA ASP A 160 13.09 5.34 7.02
C ASP A 160 14.58 4.94 7.10
N PRO A 161 15.50 5.84 7.51
CA PRO A 161 16.94 5.57 7.45
C PRO A 161 17.37 4.35 8.26
N PHE A 162 16.67 4.06 9.36
CA PHE A 162 17.00 2.92 10.20
C PHE A 162 16.56 1.59 9.58
N ILE A 163 15.38 1.57 8.96
CA ILE A 163 14.93 0.37 8.25
C ILE A 163 15.71 0.17 6.95
N SER A 164 16.05 1.25 6.26
CA SER A 164 16.94 1.21 5.10
C SER A 164 18.28 0.59 5.46
N GLU A 165 18.86 0.89 6.63
CA GLU A 165 20.08 0.25 7.11
C GLU A 165 19.89 -1.26 7.36
N ILE A 166 18.79 -1.66 8.00
CA ILE A 166 18.44 -3.09 8.20
C ILE A 166 18.45 -3.82 6.85
N VAL A 167 17.79 -3.23 5.84
CA VAL A 167 17.70 -3.81 4.50
C VAL A 167 19.05 -3.85 3.80
N ALA A 168 19.78 -2.74 3.80
CA ALA A 168 21.07 -2.60 3.12
C ALA A 168 22.14 -3.54 3.69
N THR A 169 22.15 -3.74 5.02
CA THR A 169 23.11 -4.61 5.69
C THR A 169 22.67 -6.08 5.76
N LYS A 170 21.48 -6.41 5.22
CA LYS A 170 20.85 -7.72 5.38
C LYS A 170 20.85 -8.18 6.85
N PHE A 171 20.54 -7.25 7.76
CA PHE A 171 20.70 -7.44 9.20
C PHE A 171 19.92 -8.66 9.70
N ARG A 172 20.55 -9.43 10.58
CA ARG A 172 19.94 -10.60 11.23
C ARG A 172 19.84 -10.37 12.73
N ALA A 173 18.67 -10.67 13.29
CA ALA A 173 18.46 -10.74 14.72
C ALA A 173 17.93 -12.13 15.07
N ASP A 174 18.53 -12.74 16.08
CA ASP A 174 18.09 -14.00 16.69
C ASP A 174 17.84 -13.68 18.18
N GLY A 175 16.57 -13.46 18.52
CA GLY A 175 16.13 -13.10 19.87
C GLY A 175 16.73 -11.80 20.44
N LEU A 176 17.13 -10.83 19.60
CA LEU A 176 17.73 -9.59 20.06
C LEU A 176 16.69 -8.60 20.58
N ASN A 177 17.02 -7.87 21.65
CA ASN A 177 16.17 -6.78 22.12
C ASN A 177 16.43 -5.48 21.33
N SER A 178 15.48 -4.55 21.40
CA SER A 178 15.54 -3.29 20.65
C SER A 178 16.75 -2.39 20.98
N ARG A 179 17.41 -2.56 22.14
CA ARG A 179 18.65 -1.83 22.46
C ARG A 179 19.85 -2.46 21.75
N GLU A 180 19.95 -3.78 21.75
CA GLU A 180 20.99 -4.54 21.04
C GLU A 180 20.92 -4.26 19.54
N ILE A 181 19.71 -4.27 18.95
CA ILE A 181 19.50 -3.94 17.54
C ILE A 181 19.93 -2.50 17.23
N LEU A 182 19.58 -1.53 18.08
CA LEU A 182 19.99 -0.15 17.90
C LEU A 182 21.52 0.00 17.90
N GLN A 183 22.18 -0.67 18.85
CA GLN A 183 23.62 -0.60 19.01
C GLN A 183 24.34 -1.28 17.84
N ALA A 184 23.83 -2.42 17.37
CA ALA A 184 24.42 -3.15 16.25
C ALA A 184 24.35 -2.38 14.92
N LEU A 185 23.28 -1.59 14.71
CA LEU A 185 23.07 -0.84 13.47
C LEU A 185 23.61 0.59 13.52
N THR A 186 23.91 1.14 14.70
CA THR A 186 24.45 2.51 14.82
C THR A 186 25.96 2.46 14.58
N PRO A 187 26.50 3.12 13.53
CA PRO A 187 27.93 3.14 13.27
C PRO A 187 28.68 4.04 14.27
N ASP A 188 28.97 3.52 15.46
CA ASP A 188 29.61 4.28 16.54
C ASP A 188 31.12 4.55 16.30
N HIS A 189 31.72 3.89 15.29
CA HIS A 189 33.16 3.99 15.00
C HIS A 189 33.50 4.88 13.79
N ASP A 190 32.52 5.29 13.00
CA ASP A 190 32.73 6.17 11.86
C ASP A 190 32.54 7.64 12.27
N LYS A 191 33.65 8.38 12.38
CA LYS A 191 33.65 9.81 12.74
C LYS A 191 33.01 10.69 11.66
N ALA A 192 32.88 10.21 10.43
CA ALA A 192 32.19 10.92 9.34
C ALA A 192 30.67 10.67 9.37
N TRP A 193 30.21 9.61 10.04
CA TRP A 193 28.80 9.30 10.13
C TRP A 193 28.07 10.32 11.00
N ARG A 194 26.99 10.87 10.45
CA ARG A 194 26.08 11.75 11.19
C ARG A 194 24.73 11.07 11.30
N ARG A 195 24.30 10.87 12.55
CA ARG A 195 22.99 10.32 12.87
C ARG A 195 21.89 11.06 12.09
N PRO A 196 21.16 10.37 11.19
CA PRO A 196 20.00 10.95 10.51
C PRO A 196 18.95 11.44 11.50
N ARG A 197 18.15 12.45 11.12
CA ARG A 197 17.14 13.06 11.98
C ARG A 197 16.13 12.03 12.54
N ASP A 198 15.70 11.09 11.71
CA ASP A 198 14.71 10.08 12.06
C ASP A 198 15.31 8.76 12.55
N TRP A 199 16.63 8.73 12.78
CA TRP A 199 17.30 7.59 13.38
C TRP A 199 16.84 7.41 14.84
N PRO A 200 16.48 6.19 15.27
CA PRO A 200 15.95 5.95 16.60
C PRO A 200 16.92 6.38 17.71
N SER A 201 16.42 7.15 18.67
CA SER A 201 17.18 7.63 19.82
C SER A 201 17.09 6.71 21.04
N SER A 202 16.19 5.71 21.03
CA SER A 202 16.00 4.77 22.13
C SER A 202 15.40 3.45 21.66
N ALA A 203 15.55 2.41 22.49
CA ALA A 203 14.98 1.07 22.26
C ALA A 203 13.45 1.10 22.04
N ARG A 204 12.73 2.02 22.70
CA ARG A 204 11.28 2.18 22.51
C ARG A 204 10.93 2.64 21.10
N VAL A 205 11.74 3.55 20.53
CA VAL A 205 11.53 4.05 19.16
C VAL A 205 11.84 2.96 18.15
N VAL A 206 12.88 2.14 18.38
CA VAL A 206 13.16 0.95 17.56
C VAL A 206 11.97 -0.01 17.52
N THR A 207 11.39 -0.36 18.69
CA THR A 207 10.20 -1.20 18.72
C THR A 207 9.07 -0.59 17.89
N ALA A 208 8.80 0.71 18.04
CA ALA A 208 7.75 1.39 17.28
C ALA A 208 8.02 1.37 15.77
N GLN A 209 9.26 1.63 15.32
CA GLN A 209 9.65 1.60 13.92
C GLN A 209 9.59 0.19 13.33
N LEU A 210 10.09 -0.83 14.04
CA LEU A 210 10.02 -2.23 13.62
C LEU A 210 8.56 -2.71 13.53
N THR A 211 7.73 -2.46 14.54
CA THR A 211 6.31 -2.86 14.48
C THR A 211 5.58 -2.16 13.33
N ARG A 212 5.85 -0.87 13.11
CA ARG A 212 5.24 -0.10 12.02
C ARG A 212 5.64 -0.61 10.64
N ASN A 213 6.91 -0.98 10.46
CA ASN A 213 7.47 -1.37 9.16
C ASN A 213 7.48 -2.90 8.92
N ALA A 214 7.20 -3.72 9.93
CA ALA A 214 7.19 -5.19 9.82
C ALA A 214 6.29 -5.71 8.69
N PRO A 215 5.06 -5.19 8.45
CA PRO A 215 4.25 -5.64 7.32
C PRO A 215 4.93 -5.40 5.96
N ALA A 216 5.58 -4.25 5.77
CA ALA A 216 6.28 -3.91 4.54
C ALA A 216 7.54 -4.77 4.35
N LEU A 217 8.31 -5.02 5.41
CA LEU A 217 9.46 -5.93 5.39
C LEU A 217 9.03 -7.36 5.01
N ARG A 218 7.93 -7.88 5.58
CA ARG A 218 7.40 -9.21 5.23
C ARG A 218 6.97 -9.30 3.78
N LEU A 219 6.41 -8.23 3.22
CA LEU A 219 6.06 -8.17 1.80
C LEU A 219 7.30 -8.21 0.88
N GLN A 220 8.46 -7.80 1.38
CA GLN A 220 9.77 -7.95 0.73
C GLN A 220 10.45 -9.29 1.05
N GLY A 221 9.72 -10.27 1.60
CA GLY A 221 10.25 -11.60 1.93
C GLY A 221 11.04 -11.69 3.24
N TRP A 222 11.08 -10.63 4.06
CA TRP A 222 11.75 -10.70 5.37
C TRP A 222 10.90 -11.46 6.39
N LEU A 223 11.55 -12.30 7.20
CA LEU A 223 10.94 -12.76 8.45
C LEU A 223 11.16 -11.68 9.51
N VAL A 224 10.07 -11.17 10.09
CA VAL A 224 10.10 -10.19 11.18
C VAL A 224 9.09 -10.61 12.23
N GLU A 225 9.56 -11.19 13.33
CA GLU A 225 8.74 -11.67 14.44
C GLU A 225 9.23 -11.12 15.78
N HIS A 226 8.37 -11.18 16.79
CA HIS A 226 8.74 -10.82 18.15
C HIS A 226 7.92 -11.60 19.19
N ASP A 227 8.51 -11.84 20.35
CA ASP A 227 7.86 -12.59 21.44
C ASP A 227 6.88 -11.76 22.29
N ALA A 228 6.73 -10.46 21.98
CA ALA A 228 5.92 -9.50 22.73
C ALA A 228 6.29 -9.42 24.23
N GLY A 229 7.54 -9.72 24.59
CA GLY A 229 8.02 -9.76 25.97
C GLY A 229 7.52 -10.96 26.77
N ARG A 230 6.98 -12.00 26.12
CA ARG A 230 6.55 -13.25 26.76
C ARG A 230 7.73 -14.18 27.01
N ASN A 231 8.75 -13.66 27.68
CA ASN A 231 9.95 -14.38 28.09
C ASN A 231 10.26 -14.10 29.58
N ARG A 232 11.28 -14.78 30.11
CA ARG A 232 11.68 -14.63 31.53
C ARG A 232 12.09 -13.19 31.89
N ASP A 233 12.59 -12.42 30.93
CA ASP A 233 13.12 -11.08 31.15
C ASP A 233 12.04 -9.99 31.02
N GLY A 234 10.85 -10.32 30.48
CA GLY A 234 9.77 -9.35 30.24
C GLY A 234 10.09 -8.32 29.15
N VAL A 235 11.12 -8.54 28.33
CA VAL A 235 11.59 -7.59 27.31
C VAL A 235 11.29 -8.15 25.92
N THR A 236 10.72 -7.36 25.02
CA THR A 236 10.47 -7.78 23.64
C THR A 236 11.78 -8.15 22.94
N ARG A 237 11.84 -9.39 22.45
CA ARG A 237 12.93 -9.91 21.61
C ARG A 237 12.42 -10.09 20.20
N TRP A 238 13.28 -9.79 19.22
CA TRP A 238 12.97 -9.79 17.80
C TRP A 238 13.79 -10.83 17.06
N ASP A 239 13.11 -11.51 16.15
CA ASP A 239 13.71 -12.39 15.15
C ASP A 239 13.55 -11.73 13.79
N ILE A 240 14.67 -11.36 13.18
CA ILE A 240 14.73 -10.67 11.88
C ILE A 240 15.64 -11.47 10.97
N THR A 241 15.12 -11.91 9.83
CA THR A 241 15.89 -12.65 8.82
C THR A 241 15.61 -12.09 7.42
N PRO A 242 16.67 -11.77 6.64
CA PRO A 242 16.53 -11.33 5.26
C PRO A 242 16.04 -12.47 4.35
N PRO A 243 15.39 -12.16 3.22
CA PRO A 243 14.99 -13.16 2.23
C PRO A 243 16.20 -13.91 1.64
N GLU A 244 16.01 -15.17 1.24
CA GLU A 244 17.02 -15.94 0.52
C GLU A 244 17.20 -15.40 -0.91
N GLU A 245 18.44 -15.42 -1.43
CA GLU A 245 18.74 -14.89 -2.77
C GLU A 245 18.06 -15.76 -3.85
N GLY A 246 16.93 -15.27 -4.38
CA GLY A 246 16.17 -15.95 -5.44
C GLY A 246 14.68 -15.60 -5.55
N GLU A 247 14.09 -14.89 -4.57
CA GLU A 247 12.65 -14.57 -4.55
C GLU A 247 12.34 -13.05 -4.61
N MET A 248 13.03 -12.31 -5.48
CA MET A 248 12.66 -10.91 -5.82
C MET A 248 12.25 -10.77 -7.28
#